data_AF-A0AAW8XV88-F1
#
_entry.id   AF-A0AAW8XV88-F1
#
_cell.length_a   1.000
_cell.length_b   1.000
_cell.length_c   1.000
_cell.angle_alpha   90.00
_cell.angle_beta   90.00
_cell.angle_gamma   90.00
#
_symmetry.space_group_name_H-M   'P 1'
#
loop_
_entity.id
_entity.type
_entity.pdbx_description
1 polymer ?
#
loop_
_entity_poly.entity_id
_entity_poly.type
_entity_poly.pdbx_seq_one_letter_code
_entity_poly.pdbx_strand_id
1 'polypeptide(L)'
;MDPKTPIKYLRMMKSDDENRPLVIVGERDCLTVRTGLEGKIEQGQIVDVVLNEDGHFIHLAQGLSLTVPPKENIPEHLFKPARKLVCFTIASGILEENEHLMFYKDSETHAMIVPKHDMHIKDYQRHLEETKPLWEVLNDEDQL
;
A
#
# COMPACT_ATOMS: atom_id res chain seq x y z
N MET A 1 -9.86 -29.68 4.94
CA MET A 1 -10.27 -28.27 4.78
C MET A 1 -9.39 -27.73 3.69
N ASP A 2 -9.96 -27.28 2.57
CA ASP A 2 -9.18 -26.57 1.55
C ASP A 2 -8.48 -25.41 2.26
N PRO A 3 -7.15 -25.24 2.13
CA PRO A 3 -6.53 -23.99 2.51
C PRO A 3 -7.13 -22.95 1.58
N LYS A 4 -8.07 -22.15 2.08
CA LYS A 4 -8.66 -21.05 1.32
C LYS A 4 -7.52 -20.27 0.71
N THR A 5 -7.48 -20.18 -0.62
CA THR A 5 -6.51 -19.34 -1.33
C THR A 5 -6.53 -17.96 -0.67
N PRO A 6 -5.39 -17.46 -0.18
CA PRO A 6 -5.36 -16.19 0.53
C PRO A 6 -5.86 -15.07 -0.40
N ILE A 7 -6.65 -14.14 0.15
CA ILE A 7 -7.21 -13.03 -0.63
C ILE A 7 -6.06 -12.17 -1.14
N LYS A 8 -6.00 -11.92 -2.45
CA LYS A 8 -4.96 -11.07 -3.06
C LYS A 8 -5.47 -9.65 -3.23
N TYR A 9 -5.09 -8.72 -2.35
CA TYR A 9 -5.43 -7.30 -2.47
C TYR A 9 -4.65 -6.62 -3.60
N LEU A 10 -5.22 -5.59 -4.20
CA LEU A 10 -4.69 -4.92 -5.38
C LEU A 10 -4.10 -3.55 -5.05
N ARG A 11 -2.98 -3.18 -5.66
CA ARG A 11 -2.34 -1.86 -5.51
C ARG A 11 -1.85 -1.34 -6.85
N MET A 12 -2.37 -0.20 -7.28
CA MET A 12 -1.84 0.51 -8.45
C MET A 12 -0.65 1.39 -8.04
N MET A 13 0.49 1.23 -8.72
CA MET A 13 1.66 2.07 -8.50
C MET A 13 2.61 2.10 -9.69
N LYS A 14 3.59 2.99 -9.69
CA LYS A 14 4.64 3.00 -10.72
C LYS A 14 5.57 1.80 -10.52
N SER A 15 6.16 1.33 -11.60
CA SER A 15 7.23 0.33 -11.58
C SER A 15 8.41 0.75 -12.44
N ASP A 16 9.58 0.17 -12.17
CA ASP A 16 10.75 0.28 -13.04
C ASP A 16 10.67 -0.73 -14.19
N ASP A 17 11.73 -0.78 -14.99
CA ASP A 17 11.85 -1.67 -16.15
C ASP A 17 11.93 -3.17 -15.76
N GLU A 18 12.15 -3.48 -14.48
CA GLU A 18 12.13 -4.83 -13.90
C GLU A 18 10.80 -5.15 -13.19
N ASN A 19 9.76 -4.32 -13.39
CA ASN A 19 8.47 -4.40 -12.71
C ASN A 19 8.55 -4.31 -11.18
N ARG A 20 9.57 -3.66 -10.64
CA ARG A 20 9.69 -3.39 -9.20
C ARG A 20 8.98 -2.08 -8.86
N PRO A 21 8.22 -2.02 -7.76
CA PRO A 21 7.61 -0.79 -7.25
C PRO A 21 8.52 0.44 -7.22
N LEU A 22 8.12 1.52 -7.87
CA LEU A 22 8.80 2.83 -7.84
C LEU A 22 8.06 3.84 -6.98
N VAL A 23 8.80 4.43 -6.04
CA VAL A 23 8.38 5.59 -5.27
C VAL A 23 9.13 6.81 -5.77
N ILE A 24 8.42 7.74 -6.40
CA ILE A 24 9.03 9.01 -6.82
C ILE A 24 9.06 9.94 -5.60
N VAL A 25 10.05 9.73 -4.72
CA VAL A 25 10.94 10.76 -4.14
C VAL A 25 12.21 10.03 -3.65
N GLY A 26 13.29 10.15 -4.43
CA GLY A 26 14.70 9.79 -4.16
C GLY A 26 15.05 8.72 -3.12
N GLU A 27 15.35 7.49 -3.58
CA GLU A 27 16.17 6.47 -2.89
C GLU A 27 15.47 5.29 -2.16
N ARG A 28 14.28 4.79 -2.57
CA ARG A 28 13.76 3.52 -2.00
C ARG A 28 13.00 2.63 -2.99
N ASP A 29 13.31 1.33 -2.93
CA ASP A 29 12.73 0.25 -3.75
C ASP A 29 11.59 -0.51 -3.02
N CYS A 30 10.64 0.18 -2.40
CA CYS A 30 9.54 -0.44 -1.64
C CYS A 30 8.20 0.31 -1.76
N LEU A 31 7.08 -0.35 -1.48
CA LEU A 31 5.79 0.32 -1.21
C LEU A 31 5.99 1.39 -0.13
N THR A 32 5.53 2.61 -0.39
CA THR A 32 5.48 3.69 0.61
C THR A 32 4.12 4.37 0.61
N VAL A 33 3.89 5.11 1.68
CA VAL A 33 2.86 6.13 1.83
C VAL A 33 3.45 7.51 1.59
N ARG A 34 2.65 8.44 1.05
CA ARG A 34 2.95 9.88 1.07
C ARG A 34 2.63 10.43 2.44
N THR A 35 3.55 11.17 3.05
CA THR A 35 3.38 11.66 4.41
C THR A 35 3.36 13.18 4.49
N GLY A 36 2.66 13.70 5.49
CA GLY A 36 2.68 15.11 5.86
C GLY A 36 2.70 15.27 7.37
N LEU A 37 3.42 16.26 7.89
CA LEU A 37 3.40 16.57 9.32
C LEU A 37 2.15 17.38 9.65
N GLU A 38 1.49 17.05 10.75
CA GLU A 38 0.34 17.78 11.28
C GLU A 38 0.66 19.28 11.39
N GLY A 39 -0.28 20.12 10.97
CA GLY A 39 -0.09 21.58 10.92
C GLY A 39 0.86 22.09 9.81
N LYS A 40 1.49 21.21 9.02
CA LYS A 40 2.40 21.57 7.91
C LYS A 40 1.95 21.05 6.55
N ILE A 41 0.72 20.54 6.43
CA ILE A 41 0.15 20.08 5.16
C ILE A 41 -0.42 21.27 4.40
N GLU A 42 0.06 21.49 3.18
CA GLU A 42 -0.42 22.58 2.31
C GLU A 42 -1.80 22.28 1.71
N GLN A 43 -2.57 23.33 1.39
CA GLN A 43 -3.88 23.15 0.76
C GLN A 43 -3.73 22.47 -0.61
N GLY A 44 -4.39 21.33 -0.78
CA GLY A 44 -4.34 20.54 -2.02
C GLY A 44 -3.17 19.55 -2.09
N GLN A 45 -2.30 19.51 -1.07
CA GLN A 45 -1.29 18.47 -0.96
C GLN A 45 -1.96 17.11 -0.69
N ILE A 46 -1.60 16.10 -1.48
CA ILE A 46 -2.15 14.75 -1.33
C ILE A 46 -1.24 13.94 -0.38
N VAL A 47 -1.79 13.57 0.78
CA VAL A 47 -1.11 12.83 1.84
C VAL A 47 -1.90 11.55 2.12
N ASP A 48 -1.19 10.42 2.27
CA ASP A 48 -1.76 9.13 2.66
C ASP A 48 -1.73 8.96 4.19
N VAL A 49 -0.69 9.47 4.86
CA VAL A 49 -0.50 9.41 6.32
C VAL A 49 -0.09 10.77 6.89
N VAL A 50 -0.84 11.25 7.87
CA VAL A 50 -0.53 12.42 8.69
C VAL A 50 0.27 11.96 9.91
N LEU A 51 1.42 12.61 10.10
CA LEU A 51 2.36 12.32 11.18
C LEU A 51 2.35 13.43 12.21
N ASN A 52 2.66 13.13 13.47
CA ASN A 52 2.90 14.15 14.48
C ASN A 52 4.25 14.84 14.26
N GLU A 53 4.57 15.84 15.09
CA GLU A 53 5.81 16.60 14.97
C GLU A 53 7.07 15.72 15.09
N ASP A 54 6.97 14.60 15.79
CA ASP A 54 8.02 13.61 15.97
C ASP A 54 8.08 12.54 14.84
N GLY A 55 7.22 12.64 13.81
CA GLY A 55 7.21 11.70 12.69
C GLY A 55 6.50 10.36 12.94
N HIS A 56 5.63 10.29 13.94
CA HIS A 56 4.83 9.11 14.26
C HIS A 56 3.43 9.20 13.67
N PHE A 57 2.83 8.03 13.38
CA PHE A 57 1.44 7.93 12.94
C PHE A 57 0.48 8.52 13.97
N ILE A 58 -0.46 9.37 13.54
CA ILE A 58 -1.45 10.00 14.44
C ILE A 58 -2.70 9.12 14.65
N HIS A 59 -2.97 8.11 13.82
CA HIS A 59 -4.16 7.27 13.97
C HIS A 59 -4.07 5.96 13.18
N LEU A 60 -4.63 4.86 13.74
CA LEU A 60 -4.65 3.51 13.16
C LEU A 60 -5.44 3.36 11.84
N ALA A 61 -6.08 4.42 11.33
CA ALA A 61 -6.86 4.41 10.08
C ALA A 61 -6.13 5.06 8.90
N GLN A 62 -4.81 5.13 8.94
CA GLN A 62 -3.99 5.69 7.88
C GLN A 62 -2.86 4.73 7.54
N GLY A 63 -2.60 4.54 6.25
CA GLY A 63 -1.62 3.57 5.82
C GLY A 63 -1.57 3.42 4.31
N LEU A 64 -1.05 2.30 3.86
CA LEU A 64 -0.94 2.01 2.44
C LEU A 64 -2.29 1.51 1.91
N SER A 65 -3.00 2.36 1.18
CA SER A 65 -4.27 2.00 0.53
C SER A 65 -4.14 0.83 -0.43
N LEU A 66 -5.12 -0.06 -0.39
CA LEU A 66 -5.28 -1.22 -1.25
C LEU A 66 -6.73 -1.27 -1.74
N THR A 67 -6.92 -1.94 -2.87
CA THR A 67 -8.22 -2.26 -3.40
C THR A 67 -8.55 -3.71 -3.06
N VAL A 68 -9.73 -3.92 -2.48
CA VAL A 68 -10.31 -5.26 -2.31
C VAL A 68 -10.73 -5.76 -3.70
N PRO A 69 -10.35 -6.99 -4.11
CA PRO A 69 -10.80 -7.57 -5.37
C PRO A 69 -12.33 -7.51 -5.53
N PRO A 70 -12.83 -7.49 -6.78
CA PRO A 70 -12.10 -7.74 -8.02
C PRO A 70 -11.44 -6.48 -8.63
N LYS A 71 -10.78 -6.59 -9.79
CA LYS A 71 -10.03 -5.50 -10.47
C LYS A 71 -10.92 -4.29 -10.78
N GLU A 72 -12.22 -4.50 -10.95
CA GLU A 72 -13.24 -3.48 -11.21
C GLU A 72 -13.43 -2.52 -10.04
N ASN A 73 -13.02 -2.90 -8.82
CA ASN A 73 -13.02 -2.00 -7.67
C ASN A 73 -11.90 -0.95 -7.72
N ILE A 74 -10.92 -1.10 -8.61
CA ILE A 74 -9.84 -0.12 -8.77
C ILE A 74 -10.42 1.17 -9.34
N PRO A 75 -10.20 2.34 -8.70
CA PRO A 75 -10.72 3.60 -9.20
C PRO A 75 -10.29 3.90 -10.64
N GLU A 76 -11.25 4.21 -11.52
CA GLU A 76 -11.02 4.39 -12.97
C GLU A 76 -9.89 5.37 -13.31
N HIS A 77 -9.76 6.44 -12.51
CA HIS A 77 -8.73 7.46 -12.70
C HIS A 77 -7.28 6.95 -12.50
N LEU A 78 -7.09 5.75 -11.94
CA LEU A 78 -5.80 5.08 -11.81
C LEU A 78 -5.36 4.39 -13.12
N PHE A 79 -6.29 4.01 -13.99
CA PHE A 79 -5.98 3.38 -15.29
C PHE A 79 -5.54 4.35 -16.39
N LYS A 80 -5.47 5.66 -16.08
CA LYS A 80 -5.05 6.69 -17.05
C LYS A 80 -3.64 6.36 -17.58
N PRO A 81 -3.45 6.11 -18.90
CA PRO A 81 -2.17 5.68 -19.45
C PRO A 81 -1.00 6.61 -19.13
N ALA A 82 -1.26 7.92 -19.07
CA ALA A 82 -0.28 8.95 -18.70
C ALA A 82 0.37 8.72 -17.32
N ARG A 83 -0.25 7.95 -16.42
CA ARG A 83 0.28 7.67 -15.08
C ARG A 83 1.29 6.53 -15.06
N LYS A 84 1.31 5.67 -16.09
CA LYS A 84 2.17 4.48 -16.20
C LYS A 84 2.18 3.66 -14.90
N LEU A 85 0.98 3.28 -14.44
CA LEU A 85 0.82 2.47 -13.23
C LEU A 85 0.65 1.00 -13.59
N VAL A 86 1.23 0.14 -12.78
CA VAL A 86 1.11 -1.32 -12.79
C VAL A 86 0.28 -1.75 -11.58
N CYS A 87 -0.50 -2.82 -11.76
CA CYS A 87 -1.28 -3.43 -10.69
C CYS A 87 -0.44 -4.50 -10.00
N PHE A 88 -0.19 -4.34 -8.71
CA PHE A 88 0.43 -5.34 -7.85
C PHE A 88 -0.64 -6.06 -7.04
N THR A 89 -0.41 -7.34 -6.78
CA THR A 89 -1.20 -8.14 -5.86
C THR A 89 -0.42 -8.46 -4.59
N ILE A 90 -1.12 -8.46 -3.45
CA ILE A 90 -0.55 -8.72 -2.12
C ILE A 90 -1.47 -9.71 -1.41
N ALA A 91 -0.97 -10.90 -1.09
CA ALA A 91 -1.80 -11.92 -0.44
C ALA A 91 -2.03 -11.62 1.05
N SER A 92 -3.26 -11.82 1.52
CA SER A 92 -3.72 -11.45 2.86
C SER A 92 -3.02 -12.22 3.97
N GLY A 93 -2.76 -13.52 3.75
CA GLY A 93 -2.13 -14.41 4.72
C GLY A 93 -0.69 -14.00 5.11
N ILE A 94 -0.09 -13.10 4.33
CA ILE A 94 1.31 -12.69 4.49
C ILE A 94 1.50 -11.71 5.65
N LEU A 95 0.47 -10.93 6.01
CA LEU A 95 0.51 -10.05 7.18
C LEU A 95 -0.10 -10.69 8.44
N GLU A 96 -0.70 -11.89 8.35
CA GLU A 96 -1.27 -12.57 9.51
C GLU A 96 -0.18 -12.85 10.57
N GLU A 97 1.03 -13.18 10.12
CA GLU A 97 2.19 -13.46 10.97
C GLU A 97 3.14 -12.25 11.17
N ASN A 98 2.89 -11.11 10.51
CA ASN A 98 3.76 -9.93 10.66
C ASN A 98 3.53 -9.27 12.04
N GLU A 99 4.57 -9.10 12.85
CA GLU A 99 4.44 -8.54 14.21
C GLU A 99 4.06 -7.06 14.24
N HIS A 100 4.28 -6.33 13.15
CA HIS A 100 4.27 -4.86 13.12
C HIS A 100 3.18 -4.26 12.22
N LEU A 101 2.76 -4.98 11.18
CA LEU A 101 1.81 -4.54 10.18
C LEU A 101 0.58 -5.43 10.17
N MET A 102 -0.57 -4.87 9.81
CA MET A 102 -1.82 -5.62 9.60
C MET A 102 -2.60 -5.10 8.40
N PHE A 103 -3.44 -5.97 7.83
CA PHE A 103 -4.51 -5.53 6.95
C PHE A 103 -5.68 -4.97 7.76
N TYR A 104 -6.19 -3.83 7.33
CA TYR A 104 -7.41 -3.22 7.84
C TYR A 104 -8.36 -2.98 6.67
N LYS A 105 -9.46 -3.73 6.59
CA LYS A 105 -10.52 -3.50 5.61
C LYS A 105 -11.47 -2.44 6.16
N ASP A 106 -11.53 -1.28 5.50
CA ASP A 106 -12.41 -0.18 5.92
C ASP A 106 -13.73 -0.12 5.16
N SER A 107 -13.80 -0.79 4.00
CA SER A 107 -15.00 -0.85 3.16
C SER A 107 -14.98 -2.07 2.25
N GLU A 108 -16.06 -2.29 1.50
CA GLU A 108 -16.15 -3.42 0.57
C GLU A 108 -15.15 -3.36 -0.59
N THR A 109 -14.65 -2.18 -0.94
CA THR A 109 -13.75 -1.97 -2.08
C THR A 109 -12.36 -1.49 -1.69
N HIS A 110 -12.17 -1.07 -0.43
CA HIS A 110 -10.91 -0.52 0.06
C HIS A 110 -10.43 -1.21 1.34
N ALA A 111 -9.11 -1.37 1.41
CA ALA A 111 -8.39 -1.89 2.56
C ALA A 111 -7.07 -1.12 2.69
N MET A 112 -6.36 -1.30 3.80
CA MET A 112 -5.08 -0.66 4.06
C MET A 112 -4.11 -1.65 4.71
N ILE A 113 -2.81 -1.47 4.46
CA ILE A 113 -1.77 -1.95 5.36
C ILE A 113 -1.49 -0.83 6.36
N VAL A 114 -1.63 -1.11 7.64
CA VAL A 114 -1.46 -0.14 8.74
C VAL A 114 -0.53 -0.70 9.80
N PRO A 115 0.15 0.14 10.60
CA PRO A 115 0.91 -0.35 11.75
C PRO A 115 -0.05 -0.86 12.84
N LYS A 116 0.34 -1.94 13.54
CA LYS A 116 -0.42 -2.52 14.67
C LYS A 116 -0.34 -1.67 15.95
N HIS A 117 0.68 -0.84 16.06
CA HIS A 117 0.99 0.01 17.20
C HIS A 117 1.49 1.37 16.72
N ASP A 118 1.54 2.34 17.62
CA ASP A 118 2.15 3.64 17.33
C ASP A 118 3.60 3.43 16.87
N MET A 119 3.91 3.98 15.70
CA MET A 119 5.16 3.67 14.99
C MET A 119 5.68 4.93 14.31
N HIS A 120 7.01 5.09 14.31
CA HIS A 120 7.66 6.14 13.54
C HIS A 120 7.66 5.77 12.05
N ILE A 121 7.52 6.75 11.15
CA ILE A 121 7.41 6.51 9.71
C ILE A 121 8.57 5.68 9.13
N LYS A 122 9.78 5.86 9.65
CA LYS A 122 10.96 5.09 9.23
C LYS A 122 10.82 3.59 9.53
N ASP A 123 10.27 3.23 10.68
CA ASP A 123 10.06 1.82 11.04
C ASP A 123 8.93 1.22 10.21
N TYR A 124 7.85 1.97 9.98
CA TYR A 124 6.77 1.55 9.10
C TYR A 124 7.25 1.26 7.68
N GLN A 125 8.08 2.14 7.13
CA GLN A 125 8.69 1.95 5.81
C GLN A 125 9.62 0.73 5.76
N ARG A 126 10.42 0.49 6.81
CA ARG A 126 11.26 -0.71 6.92
C ARG A 126 10.41 -1.99 6.88
N HIS A 127 9.33 -2.03 7.66
CA HIS A 127 8.44 -3.20 7.69
C HIS A 127 7.65 -3.38 6.38
N LEU A 128 7.30 -2.30 5.68
CA LEU A 128 6.74 -2.41 4.33
C LEU A 128 7.77 -2.98 3.34
N GLU A 129 9.03 -2.56 3.42
CA GLU A 129 10.10 -3.09 2.57
C GLU A 129 10.35 -4.59 2.79
N GLU A 130 10.24 -5.07 4.03
CA GLU A 130 10.31 -6.51 4.34
C GLU A 130 9.22 -7.32 3.61
N THR A 131 8.11 -6.68 3.22
CA THR A 131 7.05 -7.34 2.43
C THR A 131 7.30 -7.32 0.92
N LYS A 132 8.39 -6.70 0.44
CA LYS A 132 8.72 -6.61 -0.99
C LYS A 132 8.72 -7.96 -1.75
N PRO A 133 9.28 -9.07 -1.21
CA PRO A 133 9.29 -10.36 -1.91
C PRO A 133 7.90 -10.96 -2.14
N LEU A 134 6.86 -10.33 -1.58
CA LEU A 134 5.52 -10.89 -1.42
C LEU A 134 4.51 -10.19 -2.35
N TRP A 135 5.02 -9.34 -3.23
CA TRP A 135 4.23 -8.59 -4.20
C TRP A 135 4.42 -9.21 -5.58
N GLU A 136 3.32 -9.55 -6.22
CA GLU A 136 3.30 -10.09 -7.57
C GLU A 136 2.68 -9.06 -8.50
N VAL A 137 3.22 -8.89 -9.69
CA VAL A 137 2.58 -8.08 -10.73
C VAL A 137 1.39 -8.86 -11.26
N LEU A 138 0.20 -8.26 -11.26
CA LEU A 138 -0.97 -8.83 -11.92
C LEU A 138 -0.75 -8.71 -13.43
N ASN A 139 -0.44 -9.83 -14.09
CA ASN A 139 -0.35 -9.87 -15.54
C ASN A 139 -1.77 -9.85 -16.12
N ASP A 140 -1.97 -9.18 -17.26
CA ASP A 140 -3.30 -9.03 -17.87
C ASP A 140 -3.95 -10.37 -18.31
N GLU A 141 -3.20 -11.47 -18.30
CA GLU A 141 -3.71 -12.83 -18.54
C GLU A 141 -4.33 -13.48 -17.30
N ASP A 142 -4.04 -12.97 -16.10
CA ASP A 142 -4.62 -13.47 -14.84
C ASP A 142 -5.98 -12.80 -14.63
N GLN A 143 -7.01 -13.34 -15.29
CA GLN A 143 -8.40 -13.08 -14.90
C GLN A 143 -8.64 -13.71 -13.52
N LEU A 144 -8.50 -12.90 -12.46
CA LEU A 144 -9.04 -13.20 -11.13
C LEU A 144 -10.56 -13.03 -11.10
#